data_AF-A0A370LQW0-F1
#
_entry.id   AF-A0A370LQW0-F1
#
_cell.length_a   1.000
_cell.length_b   1.000
_cell.length_c   1.000
_cell.angle_alpha   90.00
_cell.angle_beta   90.00
_cell.angle_gamma   90.00
#
_symmetry.space_group_name_H-M   'P 1'
#
loop_
_entity.id
_entity.type
_entity.pdbx_description
1 polymer ?
#
loop_
_entity_poly.entity_id
_entity_poly.type
_entity_poly.pdbx_seq_one_letter_code
_entity_poly.pdbx_strand_id
1 'polypeptide(L)'
;MKKNKPALLQPEEFEKIQSEVLEKVFRVSPQQKKLDIVEDNNFLKHILSCDKEICSFAFGSIGERLHNLAQNLDLDHPEVQTGEFLSSFTHENGCEKIIQFIKLCDLAIQNNLTVLDKSFTKSVTKSIFPNVKFSMNLLRNRQQFVRLFADASTRARLRKLKEVREVTTMAHRVVSAWESVGGLKSYERFGNFYEDQIKESQKRADLFKEYGMSGLRIETQKIIKEIGSAKEYKYYGFQRVSMTVAALALARMHDSTLRNDFIQIPASLFDFDFEHGSLEPANHHRNWYEYHPMIFPVHKMENNDKMEEIVSYLESFPEANGKPIFDHYVALVPGVYLPAGVAYYDTSRNYREFDSEISAHIAFNLLLIKKKCIVPALLGEKDGKFYFICFWE
;
A
#
# COMPACT_ATOMS: atom_id res chain seq x y z
N MET A 1 -33.50 5.20 -28.90
CA MET A 1 -33.00 5.62 -27.57
C MET A 1 -31.59 6.18 -27.73
N LYS A 2 -31.41 7.50 -27.66
CA LYS A 2 -30.07 8.11 -27.58
C LYS A 2 -29.49 7.69 -26.22
N LYS A 3 -28.52 6.78 -26.20
CA LYS A 3 -27.77 6.49 -24.97
C LYS A 3 -27.06 7.78 -24.60
N ASN A 4 -27.42 8.37 -23.46
CA ASN A 4 -26.64 9.46 -22.87
C ASN A 4 -25.20 8.95 -22.78
N LYS A 5 -24.28 9.60 -23.53
CA LYS A 5 -22.86 9.38 -23.32
C LYS A 5 -22.60 9.71 -21.85
N PRO A 6 -22.08 8.79 -21.02
CA PRO A 6 -21.49 9.20 -19.77
C PRO A 6 -20.38 10.20 -20.14
N ALA A 7 -20.53 11.43 -19.66
CA ALA A 7 -19.50 12.41 -19.80
C ALA A 7 -18.38 12.01 -18.84
N LEU A 8 -17.14 12.02 -19.32
CA LEU A 8 -15.98 12.30 -18.49
C LEU A 8 -16.41 13.28 -17.39
N LEU A 9 -16.08 12.96 -16.13
CA LEU A 9 -16.19 13.95 -15.05
C LEU A 9 -15.65 15.25 -15.60
N GLN A 10 -16.51 16.27 -15.67
CA GLN A 10 -16.07 17.55 -16.21
C GLN A 10 -14.86 17.98 -15.37
N PRO A 11 -13.84 18.64 -15.95
CA PRO A 11 -12.66 19.07 -15.18
C PRO A 11 -13.03 19.74 -13.85
N GLU A 12 -14.09 20.55 -13.85
CA GLU A 12 -14.68 21.19 -12.66
C GLU A 12 -15.21 20.20 -11.61
N GLU A 13 -15.91 19.13 -12.04
CA GLU A 13 -16.41 18.09 -11.13
C GLU A 13 -15.26 17.30 -10.51
N PHE A 14 -14.22 17.03 -11.29
CA PHE A 14 -13.03 16.34 -10.81
C PHE A 14 -12.24 17.20 -9.82
N GLU A 15 -11.99 18.48 -10.13
CA GLU A 15 -11.35 19.44 -9.22
C GLU A 15 -12.11 19.56 -7.90
N LYS A 16 -13.44 19.59 -7.94
CA LYS A 16 -14.29 19.58 -6.76
C LYS A 16 -14.11 18.29 -5.94
N ILE A 17 -14.14 17.12 -6.58
CA ILE A 17 -13.92 15.84 -5.91
C ILE A 17 -12.55 15.81 -5.26
N GLN A 18 -11.50 16.22 -5.97
CA GLN A 18 -10.14 16.25 -5.45
C GLN A 18 -10.01 17.20 -4.26
N SER A 19 -10.62 18.39 -4.32
CA SER A 19 -10.63 19.35 -3.22
C SER A 19 -11.30 18.78 -1.96
N GLU A 20 -12.45 18.12 -2.11
CA GLU A 20 -13.15 17.44 -1.01
C GLU A 20 -12.30 16.31 -0.39
N VAL A 21 -11.58 15.55 -1.22
CA VAL A 21 -10.69 14.47 -0.76
C VAL A 21 -9.50 15.05 0.00
N LEU A 22 -8.86 16.10 -0.52
CA LEU A 22 -7.71 16.74 0.12
C LEU A 22 -8.07 17.42 1.44
N GLU A 23 -9.24 18.06 1.53
CA GLU A 23 -9.73 18.62 2.79
C GLU A 23 -9.75 17.53 3.89
N LYS A 24 -10.20 16.31 3.55
CA LYS A 24 -10.22 15.18 4.48
C LYS A 24 -8.83 14.67 4.81
N VAL A 25 -7.89 14.67 3.85
CA VAL A 25 -6.48 14.29 4.10
C VAL A 25 -5.85 15.20 5.15
N PHE A 26 -6.02 16.52 5.03
CA PHE A 26 -5.45 17.50 5.96
C PHE A 26 -6.27 17.70 7.25
N ARG A 27 -7.50 17.19 7.31
CA ARG A 27 -8.33 17.27 8.51
C ARG A 27 -7.72 16.45 9.65
N VAL A 28 -7.41 17.12 10.76
CA VAL A 28 -7.04 16.45 12.00
C VAL A 28 -8.31 15.87 12.65
N SER A 29 -8.31 14.56 12.90
CA SER A 29 -9.40 13.90 13.62
C SER A 29 -9.49 14.46 15.06
N PRO A 30 -10.67 14.92 15.51
CA PRO A 30 -10.88 15.27 16.92
C PRO A 30 -10.70 14.07 17.86
N GLN A 31 -10.86 12.86 17.33
CA GLN A 31 -10.62 11.61 18.01
C GLN A 31 -9.17 11.19 17.81
N GLN A 32 -8.23 11.94 18.39
CA GLN A 32 -7.00 11.31 18.81
C GLN A 32 -7.41 10.29 19.88
N LYS A 33 -7.60 9.03 19.49
CA LYS A 33 -7.49 7.95 20.48
C LYS A 33 -6.13 8.20 21.12
N LYS A 34 -6.12 8.56 22.41
CA LYS A 34 -4.93 8.34 23.22
C LYS A 34 -4.63 6.87 23.01
N LEU A 35 -3.60 6.60 22.21
CA LEU A 35 -3.09 5.25 22.10
C LEU A 35 -2.74 4.88 23.53
N ASP A 36 -3.30 3.76 24.01
CA ASP A 36 -2.94 3.24 25.32
C ASP A 36 -1.46 2.87 25.21
N ILE A 37 -0.60 3.81 25.60
CA ILE A 37 0.84 3.60 25.64
C ILE A 37 1.02 2.51 26.68
N VAL A 38 1.42 1.34 26.22
CA VAL A 38 1.75 0.24 27.12
C VAL A 38 3.08 0.61 27.76
N GLU A 39 3.04 1.17 28.98
CA GLU A 39 4.21 1.69 29.70
C GLU A 39 5.38 0.69 29.78
N ASP A 40 5.09 -0.62 29.71
CA ASP A 40 6.06 -1.72 29.84
C ASP A 40 6.61 -2.31 28.54
N ASN A 41 6.20 -1.86 27.35
CA ASN A 41 6.61 -2.49 26.08
C ASN A 41 7.86 -1.88 25.44
N ASN A 42 8.87 -1.54 26.23
CA ASN A 42 10.13 -0.95 25.74
C ASN A 42 11.23 -1.99 25.48
N PHE A 43 10.86 -3.16 24.97
CA PHE A 43 11.80 -4.22 24.58
C PHE A 43 12.93 -3.70 23.68
N LEU A 44 12.62 -2.87 22.68
CA LEU A 44 13.64 -2.30 21.79
C LEU A 44 14.52 -1.26 22.49
N LYS A 45 13.98 -0.46 23.41
CA LYS A 45 14.80 0.45 24.24
C LYS A 45 15.71 -0.35 25.16
N HIS A 46 15.24 -1.49 25.69
CA HIS A 46 16.09 -2.37 26.50
C HIS A 46 17.20 -2.99 25.67
N ILE A 47 16.89 -3.53 24.47
CA ILE A 47 17.91 -4.00 23.53
C ILE A 47 18.93 -2.91 23.23
N LEU A 48 18.49 -1.68 22.96
CA LEU A 48 19.37 -0.56 22.65
C LEU A 48 20.24 -0.13 23.84
N SER A 49 19.76 -0.30 25.06
CA SER A 49 20.52 -0.02 26.28
C SER A 49 21.56 -1.09 26.63
N CYS A 50 21.44 -2.28 26.05
CA CYS A 50 22.38 -3.38 26.26
C CYS A 50 23.52 -3.32 25.24
N ASP A 51 24.72 -3.73 25.65
CA ASP A 51 25.82 -3.83 24.72
C ASP A 51 25.51 -4.85 23.61
N LYS A 52 25.94 -4.50 22.40
CA LYS A 52 25.81 -5.34 21.21
C LYS A 52 26.38 -6.76 21.45
N GLU A 53 27.46 -6.86 22.22
CA GLU A 53 28.08 -8.13 22.60
C GLU A 53 27.15 -9.01 23.44
N ILE A 54 26.41 -8.43 24.39
CA ILE A 54 25.43 -9.14 25.22
C ILE A 54 24.30 -9.67 24.34
N CYS A 55 23.78 -8.85 23.42
CA CYS A 55 22.75 -9.27 22.48
C CYS A 55 23.24 -10.40 21.56
N SER A 56 24.49 -10.31 21.08
CA SER A 56 25.13 -11.36 20.29
C SER A 56 25.35 -12.65 21.10
N PHE A 57 25.74 -12.55 22.37
CA PHE A 57 25.89 -13.69 23.26
C PHE A 57 24.53 -14.36 23.52
N ALA A 58 23.48 -13.58 23.76
CA ALA A 58 22.14 -14.06 24.04
C ALA A 58 21.49 -14.77 22.83
N PHE A 59 21.53 -14.16 21.63
CA PHE A 59 20.75 -14.61 20.47
C PHE A 59 21.60 -14.88 19.21
N GLY A 60 22.93 -14.85 19.32
CA GLY A 60 23.83 -14.95 18.17
C GLY A 60 23.62 -13.80 17.17
N SER A 61 23.75 -14.13 15.88
CA SER A 61 23.55 -13.17 14.78
C SER A 61 22.17 -12.49 14.74
N ILE A 62 21.15 -13.08 15.40
CA ILE A 62 19.83 -12.46 15.49
C ILE A 62 19.86 -11.30 16.49
N GLY A 63 20.54 -11.46 17.61
CA GLY A 63 20.67 -10.41 18.61
C GLY A 63 21.45 -9.21 18.09
N GLU A 64 22.55 -9.44 17.37
CA GLU A 64 23.26 -8.37 16.66
C GLU A 64 22.35 -7.61 15.69
N ARG A 65 21.52 -8.31 14.91
CA ARG A 65 20.60 -7.68 13.97
C ARG A 65 19.47 -6.92 14.66
N LEU A 66 18.95 -7.44 15.76
CA LEU A 66 17.93 -6.76 16.56
C LEU A 66 18.48 -5.50 17.20
N HIS A 67 19.71 -5.54 17.71
CA HIS A 67 20.39 -4.37 18.25
C HIS A 67 20.61 -3.30 17.16
N ASN A 68 21.15 -3.70 16.00
CA ASN A 68 21.32 -2.78 14.87
C ASN A 68 19.96 -2.23 14.37
N LEU A 69 18.89 -3.03 14.41
CA LEU A 69 17.55 -2.56 14.08
C LEU A 69 17.10 -1.49 15.09
N ALA A 70 17.16 -1.78 16.38
CA ALA A 70 16.74 -0.87 17.44
C ALA A 70 17.49 0.47 17.37
N GLN A 71 18.77 0.47 16.99
CA GLN A 71 19.56 1.69 16.77
C GLN A 71 19.05 2.58 15.63
N ASN A 72 18.42 1.99 14.61
CA ASN A 72 17.96 2.71 13.42
C ASN A 72 16.47 3.09 13.47
N LEU A 73 15.70 2.48 14.39
CA LEU A 73 14.28 2.74 14.54
C LEU A 73 14.01 3.97 15.40
N ASP A 74 12.91 4.65 15.08
CA ASP A 74 12.30 5.67 15.89
C ASP A 74 11.50 5.02 17.02
N LEU A 75 12.13 4.88 18.19
CA LEU A 75 11.52 4.23 19.35
C LEU A 75 10.40 5.06 20.00
N ASP A 76 10.22 6.31 19.54
CA ASP A 76 9.13 7.18 19.97
C ASP A 76 8.00 7.24 18.92
N HIS A 77 8.10 6.45 17.84
CA HIS A 77 7.01 6.28 16.91
C HIS A 77 5.81 5.58 17.60
N PRO A 78 4.57 6.07 17.44
CA PRO A 78 3.40 5.50 18.12
C PRO A 78 3.23 3.99 17.92
N GLU A 79 3.41 3.49 16.70
CA GLU A 79 3.33 2.04 16.41
C GLU A 79 4.44 1.17 17.05
N VAL A 80 5.57 1.78 17.41
CA VAL A 80 6.60 1.09 18.19
C VAL A 80 6.19 1.06 19.65
N GLN A 81 5.68 2.18 20.18
CA GLN A 81 5.24 2.31 21.57
C GLN A 81 4.03 1.46 21.92
N THR A 82 3.07 1.29 21.00
CA THR A 82 1.88 0.45 21.21
C THR A 82 2.19 -1.04 21.15
N GLY A 83 3.41 -1.42 20.73
CA GLY A 83 3.78 -2.81 20.52
C GLY A 83 3.14 -3.45 19.29
N GLU A 84 2.39 -2.71 18.45
CA GLU A 84 1.84 -3.24 17.19
C GLU A 84 2.96 -3.79 16.30
N PHE A 85 4.07 -3.06 16.18
CA PHE A 85 5.27 -3.54 15.48
C PHE A 85 5.79 -4.85 16.09
N LEU A 86 5.88 -4.91 17.42
CA LEU A 86 6.47 -6.03 18.17
C LEU A 86 5.58 -7.28 18.23
N SER A 87 4.27 -7.11 18.14
CA SER A 87 3.30 -8.22 18.08
C SER A 87 3.56 -9.17 16.91
N SER A 88 4.24 -8.68 15.85
CA SER A 88 4.68 -9.52 14.73
C SER A 88 5.90 -10.40 15.03
N PHE A 89 6.65 -10.09 16.09
CA PHE A 89 7.90 -10.76 16.46
C PHE A 89 7.73 -11.77 17.59
N THR A 90 6.85 -11.51 18.56
CA THR A 90 6.77 -12.29 19.80
C THR A 90 5.33 -12.66 20.17
N HIS A 91 5.15 -13.78 20.87
CA HIS A 91 3.88 -14.11 21.54
C HIS A 91 3.56 -13.15 22.70
N GLU A 92 2.34 -13.24 23.24
CA GLU A 92 1.96 -12.61 24.51
C GLU A 92 3.03 -12.92 25.59
N ASN A 93 3.54 -11.89 26.26
CA ASN A 93 4.63 -11.93 27.25
C ASN A 93 6.03 -12.29 26.71
N GLY A 94 6.22 -12.38 25.39
CA GLY A 94 7.52 -12.70 24.81
C GLY A 94 8.58 -11.62 25.05
N CYS A 95 8.19 -10.35 25.07
CA CYS A 95 9.08 -9.21 25.32
C CYS A 95 9.73 -9.28 26.72
N GLU A 96 8.95 -9.57 27.77
CA GLU A 96 9.46 -9.68 29.14
C GLU A 96 10.47 -10.83 29.28
N LYS A 97 10.14 -12.00 28.71
CA LYS A 97 11.03 -13.17 28.71
C LYS A 97 12.36 -12.88 28.00
N ILE A 98 12.32 -12.10 26.91
CA ILE A 98 13.54 -11.67 26.23
C ILE A 98 14.38 -10.79 27.14
N ILE A 99 13.77 -9.77 27.75
CA ILE A 99 14.45 -8.83 28.64
C ILE A 99 15.11 -9.60 29.80
N GLN A 100 14.38 -10.51 30.45
CA GLN A 100 14.91 -11.37 31.51
C GLN A 100 16.09 -12.22 31.01
N PHE A 101 15.97 -12.79 29.81
CA PHE A 101 17.04 -13.60 29.23
C PHE A 101 18.30 -12.79 28.88
N ILE A 102 18.15 -11.57 28.37
CA ILE A 102 19.26 -10.64 28.14
C ILE A 102 19.96 -10.30 29.45
N LYS A 103 19.20 -10.01 30.53
CA LYS A 103 19.78 -9.74 31.86
C LYS A 103 20.55 -10.94 32.42
N LEU A 104 20.05 -12.15 32.22
CA LEU A 104 20.76 -13.38 32.60
C LEU A 104 22.07 -13.55 31.81
N CYS A 105 22.05 -13.22 30.52
CA CYS A 105 23.22 -13.26 29.66
C CYS A 105 24.27 -12.21 30.07
N ASP A 106 23.85 -11.00 30.43
CA ASP A 106 24.72 -9.95 30.97
C ASP A 106 25.41 -10.40 32.26
N LEU A 107 24.63 -10.92 33.24
CA LEU A 107 25.17 -11.49 34.47
C LEU A 107 26.16 -12.63 34.20
N ALA A 108 25.89 -13.50 33.22
CA ALA A 108 26.79 -14.57 32.84
C ALA A 108 28.13 -14.04 32.32
N ILE A 109 28.11 -13.02 31.45
CA ILE A 109 29.31 -12.36 30.93
C ILE A 109 30.11 -11.71 32.07
N GLN A 110 29.44 -10.98 32.97
CA GLN A 110 30.07 -10.35 34.13
C GLN A 110 30.76 -11.36 35.08
N ASN A 111 30.26 -12.60 35.11
CA ASN A 111 30.85 -13.70 35.89
C ASN A 111 31.85 -14.55 35.08
N ASN A 112 32.33 -14.06 33.93
CA ASN A 112 33.27 -14.76 33.04
C ASN A 112 32.75 -16.12 32.54
N LEU A 113 31.43 -16.31 32.43
CA LEU A 113 30.86 -17.47 31.77
C LEU A 113 30.92 -17.23 30.25
N THR A 114 31.88 -17.87 29.60
CA THR A 114 32.25 -17.58 28.22
C THR A 114 31.46 -18.35 27.17
N VAL A 115 30.68 -19.37 27.56
CA VAL A 115 30.03 -20.27 26.62
C VAL A 115 28.58 -20.55 27.00
N LEU A 116 27.67 -20.00 26.21
CA LEU A 116 26.32 -20.54 26.08
C LEU A 116 26.36 -21.68 25.05
N ASP A 117 25.74 -22.82 25.39
CA ASP A 117 25.54 -23.87 24.42
C ASP A 117 24.70 -23.33 23.24
N LYS A 118 25.27 -23.37 22.03
CA LYS A 118 24.60 -22.92 20.80
C LYS A 118 23.27 -23.63 20.59
N SER A 119 23.14 -24.88 21.03
CA SER A 119 21.90 -25.66 20.94
C SER A 119 20.80 -25.03 21.80
N PHE A 120 21.16 -24.59 23.01
CA PHE A 120 20.27 -23.88 23.94
C PHE A 120 19.87 -22.51 23.39
N THR A 121 20.83 -21.69 22.97
CA THR A 121 20.55 -20.37 22.36
C THR A 121 19.59 -20.50 21.16
N LYS A 122 19.81 -21.50 20.30
CA LYS A 122 18.92 -21.77 19.15
C LYS A 122 17.52 -22.18 19.59
N SER A 123 17.40 -23.00 20.63
CA SER A 123 16.11 -23.43 21.19
C SER A 123 15.34 -22.26 21.80
N VAL A 124 16.01 -21.45 22.64
CA VAL A 124 15.44 -20.25 23.25
C VAL A 124 15.01 -19.25 22.18
N THR A 125 15.88 -18.97 21.20
CA THR A 125 15.55 -18.07 20.09
C THR A 125 14.33 -18.57 19.31
N LYS A 126 14.24 -19.86 19.02
CA LYS A 126 13.07 -20.44 18.32
C LYS A 126 11.80 -20.39 19.16
N SER A 127 11.90 -20.55 20.49
CA SER A 127 10.76 -20.49 21.41
C SER A 127 10.24 -19.06 21.56
N ILE A 128 11.14 -18.09 21.61
CA ILE A 128 10.81 -16.67 21.83
C ILE A 128 10.34 -16.03 20.51
N PHE A 129 11.02 -16.37 19.42
CA PHE A 129 10.75 -15.87 18.08
C PHE A 129 10.32 -17.05 17.18
N PRO A 130 9.12 -17.63 17.37
CA PRO A 130 8.67 -18.75 16.53
C PRO A 130 8.65 -18.39 15.04
N ASN A 131 8.49 -17.10 14.77
CA ASN A 131 8.50 -16.49 13.44
C ASN A 131 9.86 -15.86 13.07
N VAL A 132 11.01 -16.29 13.63
CA VAL A 132 12.37 -15.75 13.29
C VAL A 132 12.56 -15.58 11.78
N LYS A 133 12.10 -16.53 10.97
CA LYS A 133 12.24 -16.45 9.51
C LYS A 133 11.49 -15.24 8.93
N PHE A 134 10.31 -14.93 9.44
CA PHE A 134 9.54 -13.74 9.09
C PHE A 134 10.28 -12.48 9.53
N SER A 135 10.72 -12.40 10.79
CA SER A 135 11.48 -11.28 11.36
C SER A 135 12.80 -10.99 10.61
N MET A 136 13.49 -12.04 10.17
CA MET A 136 14.74 -11.94 9.42
C MET A 136 14.52 -11.59 7.96
N ASN A 137 13.39 -12.00 7.38
CA ASN A 137 12.96 -11.54 6.06
C ASN A 137 12.50 -10.09 6.11
N LEU A 138 11.89 -9.63 7.19
CA LEU A 138 11.56 -8.23 7.48
C LEU A 138 12.82 -7.33 7.42
N LEU A 139 13.92 -7.82 8.00
CA LEU A 139 15.24 -7.18 7.96
C LEU A 139 15.93 -7.26 6.59
N ARG A 140 15.54 -8.21 5.73
CA ARG A 140 16.11 -8.41 4.38
C ARG A 140 15.29 -7.72 3.29
N ASN A 141 13.97 -7.76 3.40
CA ASN A 141 13.01 -7.02 2.57
C ASN A 141 12.94 -5.60 3.11
N ARG A 142 13.94 -4.81 2.70
CA ARG A 142 14.16 -3.37 2.92
C ARG A 142 12.99 -2.45 2.51
N GLN A 143 11.80 -3.00 2.28
CA GLN A 143 10.63 -2.31 1.77
C GLN A 143 9.45 -2.32 2.76
N GLN A 144 9.50 -3.00 3.90
CA GLN A 144 8.45 -2.87 4.92
C GLN A 144 8.98 -2.08 6.13
N PHE A 145 8.09 -1.42 6.86
CA PHE A 145 8.39 -0.67 8.09
C PHE A 145 9.37 0.50 7.89
N VAL A 146 9.50 0.98 6.64
CA VAL A 146 10.38 2.12 6.30
C VAL A 146 9.99 3.35 7.10
N ARG A 147 8.70 3.55 7.40
CA ARG A 147 8.22 4.68 8.22
C ARG A 147 8.84 4.69 9.62
N LEU A 148 9.17 3.52 10.17
CA LEU A 148 9.66 3.40 11.54
C LEU A 148 11.14 3.75 11.69
N PHE A 149 11.89 4.04 10.61
CA PHE A 149 13.28 4.47 10.71
C PHE A 149 13.37 5.93 11.16
N ALA A 150 14.23 6.22 12.14
CA ALA A 150 14.39 7.56 12.70
C ALA A 150 14.93 8.56 11.66
N ASP A 151 15.96 8.16 10.92
CA ASP A 151 16.61 9.02 9.94
C ASP A 151 15.82 9.13 8.62
N ALA A 152 15.42 10.36 8.27
CA ALA A 152 14.70 10.66 7.03
C ALA A 152 15.52 10.31 5.78
N SER A 153 16.85 10.46 5.81
CA SER A 153 17.71 10.15 4.66
C SER A 153 17.69 8.64 4.34
N THR A 154 17.69 7.82 5.39
CA THR A 154 17.53 6.37 5.30
C THR A 154 16.17 5.99 4.75
N ARG A 155 15.08 6.62 5.21
CA ARG A 155 13.73 6.40 4.66
C ARG A 155 13.68 6.70 3.16
N ALA A 156 14.19 7.87 2.75
CA ALA A 156 14.23 8.28 1.35
C ALA A 156 15.04 7.29 0.50
N ARG A 157 16.21 6.84 0.98
CA ARG A 157 17.05 5.85 0.30
C ARG A 157 16.34 4.51 0.13
N LEU A 158 15.62 4.03 1.16
CA LEU A 158 14.89 2.77 1.10
C LEU A 158 13.69 2.84 0.14
N ARG A 159 12.96 3.96 0.11
CA ARG A 159 11.86 4.20 -0.84
C ARG A 159 12.32 4.23 -2.30
N LYS A 160 13.53 4.70 -2.56
CA LYS A 160 14.15 4.67 -3.91
C LYS A 160 14.40 3.26 -4.44
N LEU A 161 14.44 2.25 -3.56
CA LEU A 161 14.59 0.84 -3.98
C LEU A 161 13.28 0.24 -4.51
N LYS A 162 12.15 0.95 -4.41
CA LYS A 162 10.89 0.47 -4.96
C LYS A 162 10.90 0.61 -6.48
N GLU A 163 10.43 -0.42 -7.15
CA GLU A 163 10.41 -0.48 -8.61
C GLU A 163 9.00 -0.26 -9.15
N VAL A 164 8.91 0.11 -10.43
CA VAL A 164 7.64 0.13 -11.15
C VAL A 164 7.18 -1.32 -11.31
N ARG A 165 5.90 -1.59 -11.10
CA ARG A 165 5.33 -2.93 -11.24
C ARG A 165 3.95 -2.87 -11.87
N GLU A 166 3.65 -3.86 -12.68
CA GLU A 166 2.29 -4.07 -13.18
C GLU A 166 1.37 -4.58 -12.06
N VAL A 167 0.10 -4.17 -12.11
CA VAL A 167 -0.95 -4.73 -11.26
C VAL A 167 -1.62 -5.87 -12.01
N THR A 168 -1.35 -7.10 -11.59
CA THR A 168 -1.99 -8.28 -12.19
C THR A 168 -3.50 -8.26 -11.96
N THR A 169 -4.27 -8.09 -13.03
CA THR A 169 -5.73 -8.20 -13.03
C THR A 169 -6.15 -9.57 -13.54
N MET A 170 -6.34 -10.53 -12.63
CA MET A 170 -6.81 -11.87 -13.01
C MET A 170 -8.26 -11.81 -13.53
N ALA A 171 -8.48 -12.14 -14.80
CA ALA A 171 -9.78 -12.07 -15.49
C ALA A 171 -10.99 -12.54 -14.65
N HIS A 172 -10.93 -13.73 -14.05
CA HIS A 172 -12.03 -14.27 -13.23
C HIS A 172 -12.35 -13.45 -11.98
N ARG A 173 -11.34 -12.78 -11.37
CA ARG A 173 -11.54 -11.88 -10.23
C ARG A 173 -12.03 -10.52 -10.66
N VAL A 174 -11.65 -10.08 -11.86
CA VAL A 174 -12.07 -8.80 -12.44
C VAL A 174 -13.57 -8.81 -12.66
N VAL A 175 -14.14 -9.86 -13.25
CA VAL A 175 -15.59 -9.91 -13.55
C VAL A 175 -16.44 -9.80 -12.28
N SER A 176 -16.12 -10.60 -11.26
CA SER A 176 -16.88 -10.58 -10.01
C SER A 176 -16.67 -9.29 -9.21
N ALA A 177 -15.45 -8.76 -9.18
CA ALA A 177 -15.16 -7.53 -8.48
C ALA A 177 -15.73 -6.31 -9.19
N TRP A 178 -15.70 -6.26 -10.53
CA TRP A 178 -16.11 -5.11 -11.33
C TRP A 178 -17.46 -4.56 -10.86
N GLU A 179 -18.49 -5.40 -10.83
CA GLU A 179 -19.85 -4.98 -10.44
C GLU A 179 -19.94 -4.40 -9.02
N SER A 180 -19.12 -4.90 -8.10
CA SER A 180 -19.12 -4.50 -6.68
C SER A 180 -18.25 -3.27 -6.37
N VAL A 181 -17.33 -2.91 -7.27
CA VAL A 181 -16.33 -1.88 -7.01
C VAL A 181 -16.90 -0.50 -7.34
N GLY A 182 -17.06 0.35 -6.32
CA GLY A 182 -17.39 1.77 -6.49
C GLY A 182 -16.23 2.57 -7.08
N GLY A 183 -16.40 3.90 -7.18
CA GLY A 183 -15.28 4.80 -7.50
C GLY A 183 -14.29 4.91 -6.33
N LEU A 184 -13.05 5.33 -6.62
CA LEU A 184 -12.02 5.50 -5.58
C LEU A 184 -12.41 6.51 -4.50
N LYS A 185 -13.28 7.48 -4.82
CA LYS A 185 -13.85 8.43 -3.87
C LYS A 185 -14.47 7.75 -2.64
N SER A 186 -15.04 6.56 -2.80
CA SER A 186 -15.62 5.81 -1.67
C SER A 186 -14.56 5.41 -0.62
N TYR A 187 -13.29 5.32 -1.02
CA TYR A 187 -12.16 4.98 -0.13
C TYR A 187 -11.47 6.20 0.46
N GLU A 188 -12.04 7.40 0.30
CA GLU A 188 -11.50 8.61 0.91
C GLU A 188 -11.36 8.49 2.43
N ARG A 189 -10.46 9.29 2.99
CA ARG A 189 -10.22 9.34 4.42
C ARG A 189 -11.50 9.69 5.17
N PHE A 190 -11.80 8.95 6.24
CA PHE A 190 -13.05 8.99 7.00
C PHE A 190 -14.31 8.57 6.24
N GLY A 191 -14.17 7.95 5.06
CA GLY A 191 -15.27 7.31 4.36
C GLY A 191 -15.89 6.15 5.15
N ASN A 192 -17.14 5.83 4.81
CA ASN A 192 -17.91 4.74 5.42
C ASN A 192 -18.10 3.54 4.48
N PHE A 193 -17.28 3.41 3.44
CA PHE A 193 -17.48 2.40 2.40
C PHE A 193 -17.65 0.98 2.95
N TYR A 194 -16.77 0.57 3.87
CA TYR A 194 -16.86 -0.78 4.46
C TYR A 194 -18.09 -0.93 5.37
N GLU A 195 -18.43 0.10 6.14
CA GLU A 195 -19.66 0.11 6.94
C GLU A 195 -20.92 0.00 6.07
N ASP A 196 -20.96 0.74 4.96
CA ASP A 196 -22.07 0.72 4.01
C ASP A 196 -22.16 -0.64 3.31
N GLN A 197 -21.04 -1.25 2.91
CA GLN A 197 -21.01 -2.61 2.36
C GLN A 197 -21.48 -3.67 3.37
N ILE A 198 -21.07 -3.56 4.63
CA ILE A 198 -21.55 -4.46 5.70
C ILE A 198 -23.06 -4.30 5.85
N LYS A 199 -23.56 -3.06 5.89
CA LYS A 199 -24.99 -2.77 6.05
C LYS A 199 -25.81 -3.29 4.87
N GLU A 200 -25.34 -3.12 3.65
CA GLU A 200 -26.00 -3.66 2.45
C GLU A 200 -25.99 -5.19 2.44
N SER A 201 -24.83 -5.80 2.74
CA SER A 201 -24.69 -7.25 2.82
C SER A 201 -25.59 -7.85 3.91
N GLN A 202 -25.74 -7.14 5.04
CA GLN A 202 -26.63 -7.56 6.12
C GLN A 202 -28.09 -7.57 5.66
N LYS A 203 -28.55 -6.51 4.97
CA LYS A 203 -29.89 -6.47 4.37
C LYS A 203 -30.12 -7.64 3.40
N ARG A 204 -29.13 -7.96 2.55
CA ARG A 204 -29.22 -9.11 1.63
C ARG A 204 -29.29 -10.44 2.39
N ALA A 205 -28.49 -10.61 3.44
CA ALA A 205 -28.52 -11.81 4.27
C ALA A 205 -29.88 -12.00 4.98
N ASP A 206 -30.49 -10.92 5.43
CA ASP A 206 -31.81 -10.95 6.06
C ASP A 206 -32.90 -11.29 5.03
N LEU A 207 -32.83 -10.73 3.82
CA LEU A 207 -33.74 -11.09 2.72
C LEU A 207 -33.63 -12.59 2.34
N PHE A 208 -32.41 -13.13 2.24
CA PHE A 208 -32.21 -14.56 1.99
C PHE A 208 -32.75 -15.44 3.11
N LYS A 209 -32.72 -14.95 4.36
CA LYS A 209 -33.37 -15.64 5.49
C LYS A 209 -34.89 -15.70 5.31
N GLU A 210 -35.52 -14.60 4.91
CA GLU A 210 -36.97 -14.50 4.70
C GLU A 210 -37.45 -15.44 3.58
N TYR A 211 -36.68 -15.54 2.48
CA TYR A 211 -37.00 -16.46 1.38
C TYR A 211 -36.59 -17.93 1.61
N GLY A 212 -36.07 -18.29 2.78
CA GLY A 212 -35.63 -19.67 3.07
C GLY A 212 -34.35 -20.10 2.33
N MET A 213 -33.59 -19.15 1.77
CA MET A 213 -32.34 -19.40 1.03
C MET A 213 -31.13 -19.49 1.98
N SER A 214 -31.10 -20.54 2.81
CA SER A 214 -30.11 -20.70 3.87
C SER A 214 -28.65 -20.73 3.38
N GLY A 215 -28.38 -21.33 2.22
CA GLY A 215 -27.03 -21.38 1.63
C GLY A 215 -26.46 -20.00 1.33
N LEU A 216 -27.21 -19.18 0.58
CA LEU A 216 -26.80 -17.82 0.23
C LEU A 216 -26.66 -16.90 1.45
N ARG A 217 -27.52 -17.09 2.46
CA ARG A 217 -27.38 -16.38 3.73
C ARG A 217 -26.06 -16.70 4.43
N ILE A 218 -25.69 -17.97 4.53
CA ILE A 218 -24.44 -18.41 5.17
C ILE A 218 -23.23 -17.83 4.43
N GLU A 219 -23.26 -17.86 3.09
CA GLU A 219 -22.19 -17.29 2.27
C GLU A 219 -22.07 -15.76 2.46
N THR A 220 -23.19 -15.05 2.44
CA THR A 220 -23.21 -13.60 2.70
C THR A 220 -22.72 -13.27 4.10
N GLN A 221 -23.05 -14.07 5.11
CA GLN A 221 -22.55 -13.90 6.48
C GLN A 221 -21.04 -14.16 6.59
N LYS A 222 -20.47 -15.08 5.80
CA LYS A 222 -19.02 -15.24 5.70
C LYS A 222 -18.37 -13.98 5.14
N ILE A 223 -18.92 -13.41 4.06
CA ILE A 223 -18.44 -12.16 3.48
C ILE A 223 -18.52 -11.01 4.50
N ILE A 224 -19.64 -10.85 5.21
CA ILE A 224 -19.77 -9.84 6.28
C ILE A 224 -18.70 -10.03 7.35
N LYS A 225 -18.46 -11.29 7.76
CA LYS A 225 -17.41 -11.60 8.74
C LYS A 225 -16.02 -11.31 8.19
N GLU A 226 -15.75 -11.56 6.91
CA GLU A 226 -14.47 -11.21 6.26
C GLU A 226 -14.27 -9.69 6.17
N ILE A 227 -15.31 -8.92 5.86
CA ILE A 227 -15.28 -7.45 5.87
C ILE A 227 -15.18 -6.91 7.31
N GLY A 228 -15.89 -7.50 8.27
CA GLY A 228 -15.91 -7.03 9.67
C GLY A 228 -14.71 -7.47 10.51
N SER A 229 -14.12 -8.63 10.23
CA SER A 229 -12.95 -9.15 10.95
C SER A 229 -11.67 -8.41 10.61
N ALA A 230 -11.60 -7.79 9.44
CA ALA A 230 -10.52 -6.87 9.13
C ALA A 230 -10.80 -5.47 9.69
N LYS A 231 -10.92 -5.39 11.02
CA LYS A 231 -10.75 -4.15 11.80
C LYS A 231 -9.50 -3.33 11.41
N GLU A 232 -8.58 -3.93 10.66
CA GLU A 232 -7.41 -3.34 10.01
C GLU A 232 -7.69 -2.53 8.72
N TYR A 233 -8.94 -2.37 8.28
CA TYR A 233 -9.25 -1.63 7.05
C TYR A 233 -9.12 -0.11 7.21
N LYS A 234 -9.04 0.42 8.43
CA LYS A 234 -8.84 1.85 8.68
C LYS A 234 -7.50 2.07 9.38
N TYR A 235 -6.74 3.05 8.89
CA TYR A 235 -5.50 3.49 9.50
C TYR A 235 -5.45 5.01 9.49
N TYR A 236 -5.52 5.66 10.66
CA TYR A 236 -5.74 7.10 10.80
C TYR A 236 -6.90 7.65 9.93
N GLY A 237 -7.95 6.85 9.77
CA GLY A 237 -9.11 7.17 8.92
C GLY A 237 -8.93 6.87 7.43
N PHE A 238 -7.72 6.58 6.95
CA PHE A 238 -7.50 6.12 5.58
C PHE A 238 -8.06 4.72 5.39
N GLN A 239 -8.78 4.51 4.30
CA GLN A 239 -9.34 3.21 3.96
C GLN A 239 -8.28 2.40 3.22
N ARG A 240 -8.03 1.20 3.73
CA ARG A 240 -7.26 0.19 3.01
C ARG A 240 -8.00 -0.14 1.71
N VAL A 241 -7.25 -0.41 0.67
CA VAL A 241 -7.77 -0.85 -0.62
C VAL A 241 -6.81 -1.89 -1.19
N SER A 242 -7.35 -2.99 -1.75
CA SER A 242 -6.48 -3.92 -2.46
C SER A 242 -6.05 -3.29 -3.78
N MET A 243 -4.84 -3.61 -4.26
CA MET A 243 -4.35 -3.00 -5.50
C MET A 243 -5.26 -3.30 -6.70
N THR A 244 -5.78 -4.52 -6.80
CA THR A 244 -6.77 -4.88 -7.82
C THR A 244 -8.02 -4.02 -7.71
N VAL A 245 -8.61 -3.87 -6.52
CA VAL A 245 -9.82 -3.05 -6.33
C VAL A 245 -9.55 -1.58 -6.64
N ALA A 246 -8.40 -1.04 -6.21
CA ALA A 246 -8.00 0.33 -6.53
C ALA A 246 -7.89 0.52 -8.05
N ALA A 247 -7.31 -0.46 -8.77
CA ALA A 247 -7.19 -0.42 -10.21
C ALA A 247 -8.56 -0.49 -10.90
N LEU A 248 -9.47 -1.35 -10.45
CA LEU A 248 -10.83 -1.42 -11.00
C LEU A 248 -11.62 -0.13 -10.75
N ALA A 249 -11.52 0.42 -9.54
CA ALA A 249 -12.17 1.68 -9.17
C ALA A 249 -11.62 2.85 -10.00
N LEU A 250 -10.32 2.87 -10.23
CA LEU A 250 -9.68 3.87 -11.08
C LEU A 250 -10.07 3.72 -12.56
N ALA A 251 -10.17 2.50 -13.07
CA ALA A 251 -10.64 2.25 -14.43
C ALA A 251 -12.08 2.77 -14.65
N ARG A 252 -12.98 2.53 -13.68
CA ARG A 252 -14.35 3.05 -13.72
C ARG A 252 -14.41 4.57 -13.78
N MET A 253 -13.49 5.26 -13.10
CA MET A 253 -13.40 6.72 -13.17
C MET A 253 -12.94 7.24 -14.54
N HIS A 254 -12.27 6.40 -15.34
CA HIS A 254 -11.84 6.71 -16.70
C HIS A 254 -12.81 6.14 -17.76
N ASP A 255 -14.11 6.02 -17.41
CA ASP A 255 -15.16 5.51 -18.29
C ASP A 255 -14.84 4.15 -18.94
N SER A 256 -13.98 3.35 -18.30
CA SER A 256 -13.57 2.07 -18.85
C SER A 256 -14.74 1.08 -18.78
N THR A 257 -14.79 0.16 -19.75
CA THR A 257 -15.84 -0.87 -19.80
C THR A 257 -15.25 -2.26 -19.76
N LEU A 258 -15.89 -3.17 -19.03
CA LEU A 258 -15.53 -4.58 -19.03
C LEU A 258 -16.17 -5.26 -20.26
N ARG A 259 -15.36 -5.83 -21.15
CA ARG A 259 -15.82 -6.62 -22.30
C ARG A 259 -14.90 -7.82 -22.52
N ASN A 260 -15.50 -8.98 -22.76
CA ASN A 260 -14.78 -10.23 -23.01
C ASN A 260 -13.70 -10.51 -21.94
N ASP A 261 -14.01 -10.24 -20.67
CA ASP A 261 -13.12 -10.39 -19.51
C ASP A 261 -11.90 -9.44 -19.45
N PHE A 262 -11.83 -8.44 -20.35
CA PHE A 262 -10.82 -7.38 -20.32
C PHE A 262 -11.45 -6.02 -20.08
N ILE A 263 -10.73 -5.14 -19.40
CA ILE A 263 -11.16 -3.76 -19.19
C ILE A 263 -10.64 -2.93 -20.35
N GLN A 264 -11.54 -2.16 -20.96
CA GLN A 264 -11.30 -1.36 -22.14
C GLN A 264 -11.39 0.12 -21.78
N ILE A 265 -10.28 0.85 -21.94
CA ILE A 265 -10.25 2.30 -21.83
C ILE A 265 -10.69 2.91 -23.17
N PRO A 266 -11.65 3.85 -23.21
CA PRO A 266 -12.08 4.45 -24.47
C PRO A 266 -10.96 5.25 -25.13
N ALA A 267 -10.80 5.09 -26.45
CA ALA A 267 -9.77 5.77 -27.22
C ALA A 267 -9.92 7.30 -27.23
N SER A 268 -11.14 7.81 -26.98
CA SER A 268 -11.45 9.23 -26.88
C SER A 268 -10.76 9.94 -25.71
N LEU A 269 -10.18 9.21 -24.76
CA LEU A 269 -9.33 9.79 -23.71
C LEU A 269 -7.96 10.23 -24.25
N PHE A 270 -7.60 9.75 -25.44
CA PHE A 270 -6.33 9.99 -26.07
C PHE A 270 -6.57 10.82 -27.34
N ASP A 271 -6.93 12.09 -27.16
CA ASP A 271 -7.24 13.04 -28.25
C ASP A 271 -5.97 13.54 -28.98
N PHE A 272 -5.02 12.64 -29.22
CA PHE A 272 -3.80 12.89 -29.96
C PHE A 272 -3.69 11.86 -31.08
N ASP A 273 -3.45 12.33 -32.30
CA ASP A 273 -3.15 11.46 -33.43
C ASP A 273 -1.87 10.67 -33.12
N PHE A 274 -2.04 9.41 -32.69
CA PHE A 274 -0.97 8.43 -32.82
C PHE A 274 -0.83 8.15 -34.31
N GLU A 275 -0.10 9.00 -35.02
CA GLU A 275 0.51 8.61 -36.29
C GLU A 275 1.51 7.50 -35.95
N HIS A 276 1.01 6.26 -35.95
CA HIS A 276 1.84 5.08 -35.85
C HIS A 276 2.75 5.14 -37.07
N GLY A 277 4.04 5.43 -36.88
CA GLY A 277 4.95 5.38 -38.02
C GLY A 277 4.95 3.98 -38.59
N SER A 278 4.51 3.91 -39.85
CA SER A 278 4.82 2.91 -40.88
C SER A 278 4.82 1.42 -40.50
N LEU A 279 4.15 1.02 -39.42
CA LEU A 279 3.51 -0.29 -39.34
C LEU A 279 2.03 -0.01 -39.60
N GLU A 280 1.57 -0.37 -40.80
CA GLU A 280 0.18 -0.15 -41.20
C GLU A 280 -0.78 -0.54 -40.07
N PRO A 281 -1.68 0.37 -39.67
CA PRO A 281 -2.55 0.17 -38.53
C PRO A 281 -3.72 -0.68 -38.97
N ALA A 282 -3.59 -1.99 -38.89
CA ALA A 282 -4.73 -2.91 -38.98
C ALA A 282 -5.79 -2.67 -37.86
N ASN A 283 -5.62 -1.65 -37.00
CA ASN A 283 -6.46 -1.37 -35.85
C ASN A 283 -6.85 0.12 -35.66
N HIS A 284 -6.76 0.97 -36.69
CA HIS A 284 -7.35 2.34 -36.65
C HIS A 284 -8.89 2.38 -36.44
N HIS A 285 -9.53 1.22 -36.29
CA HIS A 285 -10.94 1.10 -35.91
C HIS A 285 -11.16 0.76 -34.43
N ARG A 286 -10.11 0.65 -33.61
CA ARG A 286 -10.30 0.38 -32.18
C ARG A 286 -10.67 1.66 -31.45
N ASN A 287 -11.94 1.79 -31.10
CA ASN A 287 -12.45 2.84 -30.22
C ASN A 287 -12.00 2.66 -28.74
N TRP A 288 -11.02 1.80 -28.46
CA TRP A 288 -10.59 1.44 -27.12
C TRP A 288 -9.17 0.86 -27.07
N TYR A 289 -8.56 0.92 -25.89
CA TYR A 289 -7.28 0.30 -25.51
C TYR A 289 -7.48 -0.64 -24.33
N GLU A 290 -6.64 -1.67 -24.21
CA GLU A 290 -6.68 -2.57 -23.07
C GLU A 290 -6.09 -1.89 -21.83
N TYR A 291 -6.81 -1.97 -20.71
CA TYR A 291 -6.42 -1.41 -19.41
C TYR A 291 -5.26 -2.20 -18.81
N HIS A 292 -4.16 -1.52 -18.53
CA HIS A 292 -2.93 -2.16 -18.07
C HIS A 292 -2.33 -1.39 -16.88
N PRO A 293 -2.91 -1.54 -15.68
CA PRO A 293 -2.59 -0.74 -14.51
C PRO A 293 -1.18 -1.00 -14.02
N MET A 294 -0.50 0.08 -13.63
CA MET A 294 0.88 0.05 -13.15
C MET A 294 1.04 0.88 -11.89
N ILE A 295 1.94 0.45 -11.02
CA ILE A 295 2.33 1.15 -9.80
C ILE A 295 3.67 1.82 -10.05
N PHE A 296 3.69 3.13 -9.88
CA PHE A 296 4.90 3.94 -9.95
C PHE A 296 5.28 4.40 -8.55
N PRO A 297 6.50 4.12 -8.07
CA PRO A 297 7.04 4.83 -6.92
C PRO A 297 7.03 6.34 -7.19
N VAL A 298 6.61 7.13 -6.20
CA VAL A 298 6.47 8.59 -6.35
C VAL A 298 7.74 9.27 -6.88
N HIS A 299 8.93 8.81 -6.44
CA HIS A 299 10.21 9.35 -6.88
C HIS A 299 10.55 9.11 -8.37
N LYS A 300 9.77 8.26 -9.07
CA LYS A 300 9.91 8.00 -10.52
C LYS A 300 8.89 8.76 -11.36
N MET A 301 7.97 9.47 -10.71
CA MET A 301 7.00 10.35 -11.37
C MET A 301 7.66 11.72 -11.61
N GLU A 302 7.14 12.50 -12.57
CA GLU A 302 7.56 13.91 -12.71
C GLU A 302 7.24 14.67 -11.40
N ASN A 303 8.11 15.60 -11.01
CA ASN A 303 7.92 16.40 -9.81
C ASN A 303 6.58 17.15 -9.87
N ASN A 304 5.87 17.11 -8.76
CA ASN A 304 4.58 17.74 -8.59
C ASN A 304 4.54 18.34 -7.19
N ASP A 305 4.62 19.67 -7.12
CA ASP A 305 4.73 20.42 -5.86
C ASP A 305 3.59 20.06 -4.88
N LYS A 306 2.38 19.84 -5.40
CA LYS A 306 1.21 19.45 -4.60
C LYS A 306 1.35 18.05 -4.03
N MET A 307 1.87 17.10 -4.81
CA MET A 307 2.15 15.74 -4.31
C MET A 307 3.29 15.74 -3.29
N GLU A 308 4.31 16.58 -3.48
CA GLU A 308 5.39 16.78 -2.51
C GLU A 308 4.86 17.35 -1.19
N GLU A 309 3.96 18.34 -1.24
CA GLU A 309 3.28 18.90 -0.07
C GLU A 309 2.49 17.82 0.69
N ILE A 310 1.67 17.03 -0.01
CA ILE A 310 0.88 15.97 0.59
C ILE A 310 1.78 14.91 1.23
N VAL A 311 2.83 14.47 0.52
CA VAL A 311 3.78 13.48 1.06
C VAL A 311 4.52 14.06 2.28
N SER A 312 4.94 15.32 2.23
CA SER A 312 5.60 16.00 3.36
C SER A 312 4.68 16.08 4.59
N TYR A 313 3.40 16.39 4.40
CA TYR A 313 2.40 16.36 5.47
C TYR A 313 2.24 14.96 6.08
N LEU A 314 2.21 13.92 5.25
CA LEU A 314 2.11 12.53 5.71
C LEU A 314 3.40 12.00 6.34
N GLU A 315 4.55 12.60 6.05
CA GLU A 315 5.83 12.33 6.72
C GLU A 315 5.92 12.97 8.11
N SER A 316 5.18 14.05 8.33
CA SER A 316 5.12 14.80 9.59
C SER A 316 3.71 14.81 10.16
N PHE A 317 3.05 13.65 10.14
CA PHE A 317 1.61 13.57 10.31
C PHE A 317 1.17 13.92 11.76
N PRO A 318 0.30 14.92 11.96
CA PRO A 318 -0.04 15.41 13.30
C PRO A 318 -0.63 14.35 14.24
N GLU A 319 -1.49 13.46 13.72
CA GLU A 319 -2.13 12.41 14.53
C GLU A 319 -1.16 11.29 14.93
N ALA A 320 0.00 11.21 14.28
CA ALA A 320 1.09 10.30 14.62
C ALA A 320 2.22 11.03 15.37
N ASN A 321 1.93 12.15 16.06
CA ASN A 321 2.91 12.97 16.77
C ASN A 321 4.05 13.49 15.86
N GLY A 322 3.70 13.89 14.63
CA GLY A 322 4.67 14.38 13.65
C GLY A 322 5.54 13.28 13.05
N LYS A 323 5.12 12.01 13.13
CA LYS A 323 5.85 10.85 12.58
C LYS A 323 5.26 10.40 11.23
N PRO A 324 6.07 9.76 10.37
CA PRO A 324 5.60 9.26 9.08
C PRO A 324 4.67 8.06 9.25
N ILE A 325 3.61 7.99 8.45
CA ILE A 325 2.59 6.92 8.60
C ILE A 325 2.63 5.83 7.51
N PHE A 326 3.36 6.04 6.42
CA PHE A 326 3.45 5.06 5.32
C PHE A 326 4.90 4.67 5.01
N ASP A 327 5.12 3.40 4.69
CA ASP A 327 6.41 2.86 4.26
C ASP A 327 6.80 3.41 2.90
N HIS A 328 5.85 3.41 1.96
CA HIS A 328 6.03 3.93 0.61
C HIS A 328 4.83 4.76 0.17
N TYR A 329 5.11 5.64 -0.78
CA TYR A 329 4.10 6.34 -1.56
C TYR A 329 4.21 5.87 -3.00
N VAL A 330 3.08 5.57 -3.61
CA VAL A 330 3.01 5.12 -5.00
C VAL A 330 1.86 5.80 -5.75
N ALA A 331 2.06 6.05 -7.03
CA ALA A 331 1.00 6.40 -7.96
C ALA A 331 0.50 5.13 -8.64
N LEU A 332 -0.77 4.80 -8.46
CA LEU A 332 -1.47 3.81 -9.27
C LEU A 332 -1.93 4.49 -10.56
N VAL A 333 -1.37 4.06 -11.67
CA VAL A 333 -1.63 4.59 -13.00
C VAL A 333 -2.57 3.63 -13.73
N PRO A 334 -3.67 4.11 -14.34
CA PRO A 334 -4.61 3.29 -15.12
C PRO A 334 -3.91 2.43 -16.16
N GLY A 335 -2.98 3.07 -16.89
CA GLY A 335 -2.14 2.48 -17.92
C GLY A 335 -2.90 1.87 -19.10
N VAL A 336 -2.26 1.84 -20.25
CA VAL A 336 -2.78 1.11 -21.41
C VAL A 336 -1.69 0.23 -21.99
N TYR A 337 -2.11 -0.91 -22.55
CA TYR A 337 -1.22 -1.76 -23.32
C TYR A 337 -0.81 -1.03 -24.62
N LEU A 338 0.50 -0.94 -24.89
CA LEU A 338 1.02 -0.34 -26.12
C LEU A 338 1.04 -1.39 -27.23
N PRO A 339 0.19 -1.27 -28.28
CA PRO A 339 0.09 -2.30 -29.31
C PRO A 339 1.37 -2.48 -30.15
N ALA A 340 2.23 -1.45 -30.21
CA ALA A 340 3.45 -1.41 -31.01
C ALA A 340 4.68 -2.02 -30.30
N GLY A 341 4.51 -2.60 -29.10
CA GLY A 341 5.59 -3.26 -28.35
C GLY A 341 6.59 -2.26 -27.78
N VAL A 342 7.71 -2.03 -28.48
CA VAL A 342 8.88 -1.31 -27.94
C VAL A 342 9.11 0.09 -28.53
N ALA A 343 8.20 0.60 -29.38
CA ALA A 343 8.37 1.92 -29.98
C ALA A 343 7.05 2.68 -30.16
N TYR A 344 7.11 4.02 -30.07
CA TYR A 344 5.99 4.91 -30.37
C TYR A 344 6.46 6.30 -30.81
N TYR A 345 5.58 7.07 -31.44
CA TYR A 345 5.82 8.47 -31.79
C TYR A 345 5.34 9.37 -30.65
N ASP A 346 6.22 10.23 -30.14
CA ASP A 346 5.82 11.20 -29.13
C ASP A 346 4.98 12.34 -29.72
N THR A 347 4.52 13.28 -28.88
CA THR A 347 3.65 14.37 -29.32
C THR A 347 4.32 15.37 -30.27
N SER A 348 5.64 15.29 -30.44
CA SER A 348 6.39 16.08 -31.42
C SER A 348 6.67 15.27 -32.69
N ARG A 349 6.02 14.11 -32.87
CA ARG A 349 6.22 13.15 -33.96
C ARG A 349 7.66 12.64 -34.03
N ASN A 350 8.37 12.61 -32.90
CA ASN A 350 9.66 11.95 -32.84
C ASN A 350 9.46 10.47 -32.57
N TYR A 351 10.05 9.63 -33.41
CA TYR A 351 10.13 8.19 -33.17
C TYR A 351 10.96 7.91 -31.93
N ARG A 352 10.40 7.17 -30.98
CA ARG A 352 11.09 6.69 -29.79
C ARG A 352 11.07 5.17 -29.77
N GLU A 353 12.25 4.58 -29.66
CA GLU A 353 12.47 3.15 -29.49
C GLU A 353 13.05 2.89 -28.11
N PHE A 354 12.66 1.78 -27.49
CA PHE A 354 13.03 1.41 -26.15
C PHE A 354 13.63 0.01 -26.14
N ASP A 355 14.53 -0.25 -25.19
CA ASP A 355 15.19 -1.55 -25.05
C ASP A 355 14.24 -2.67 -24.59
N SER A 356 13.05 -2.32 -24.11
CA SER A 356 12.05 -3.26 -23.61
C SER A 356 10.63 -2.71 -23.66
N GLU A 357 9.65 -3.61 -23.74
CA GLU A 357 8.21 -3.30 -23.72
C GLU A 357 7.81 -2.59 -22.41
N ILE A 358 8.37 -3.02 -21.28
CA ILE A 358 8.15 -2.37 -19.98
C ILE A 358 8.62 -0.92 -20.00
N SER A 359 9.77 -0.64 -20.60
CA SER A 359 10.30 0.73 -20.69
C SER A 359 9.45 1.60 -21.61
N ALA A 360 8.97 1.04 -22.73
CA ALA A 360 8.03 1.70 -23.62
C ALA A 360 6.70 2.01 -22.90
N HIS A 361 6.12 1.04 -22.18
CA HIS A 361 4.90 1.23 -21.37
C HIS A 361 5.07 2.29 -20.29
N ILE A 362 6.21 2.28 -19.58
CA ILE A 362 6.54 3.29 -18.57
C ILE A 362 6.56 4.68 -19.19
N ALA A 363 7.34 4.86 -20.26
CA ALA A 363 7.47 6.16 -20.92
C ALA A 363 6.14 6.64 -21.49
N PHE A 364 5.35 5.71 -22.06
CA PHE A 364 4.05 6.02 -22.62
C PHE A 364 3.05 6.46 -21.55
N ASN A 365 2.96 5.73 -20.43
CA ASN A 365 2.08 6.10 -19.32
C ASN A 365 2.46 7.45 -18.71
N LEU A 366 3.75 7.76 -18.57
CA LEU A 366 4.20 9.09 -18.13
C LEU A 366 3.78 10.20 -19.10
N LEU A 367 3.85 9.95 -20.41
CA LEU A 367 3.34 10.88 -21.42
C LEU A 367 1.84 11.12 -21.26
N LEU A 368 1.05 10.07 -21.06
CA LEU A 368 -0.41 10.16 -20.88
C LEU A 368 -0.78 10.98 -19.63
N ILE A 369 -0.03 10.81 -18.54
CA ILE A 369 -0.20 11.59 -17.31
C ILE A 369 0.13 13.06 -17.57
N LYS A 370 1.28 13.34 -18.20
CA LYS A 370 1.71 14.70 -18.54
C LYS A 370 0.70 15.45 -19.42
N LYS A 371 0.01 14.72 -20.30
CA LYS A 371 -1.05 15.24 -21.15
C LYS A 371 -2.42 15.28 -20.48
N LYS A 372 -2.52 14.85 -19.22
CA LYS A 372 -3.78 14.76 -18.46
C LYS A 372 -4.83 13.87 -19.13
N CYS A 373 -4.40 12.89 -19.95
CA CYS A 373 -5.30 11.90 -20.56
C CYS A 373 -5.80 10.87 -19.54
N ILE A 374 -4.94 10.59 -18.55
CA ILE A 374 -5.22 9.69 -17.44
C ILE A 374 -4.79 10.36 -16.14
N VAL A 375 -5.54 10.09 -15.09
CA VAL A 375 -5.31 10.60 -13.75
C VAL A 375 -4.90 9.45 -12.85
N PRO A 376 -3.65 9.41 -12.34
CA PRO A 376 -3.25 8.43 -11.35
C PRO A 376 -3.93 8.64 -10.00
N ALA A 377 -3.82 7.65 -9.13
CA ALA A 377 -4.19 7.77 -7.72
C ALA A 377 -2.96 7.64 -6.83
N LEU A 378 -2.79 8.55 -5.87
CA LEU A 378 -1.77 8.45 -4.82
C LEU A 378 -2.25 7.47 -3.76
N LEU A 379 -1.43 6.44 -3.51
CA LEU A 379 -1.65 5.44 -2.47
C LEU A 379 -0.48 5.44 -1.48
N GLY A 380 -0.81 5.30 -0.20
CA GLY A 380 0.14 5.02 0.87
C GLY A 380 0.24 3.51 1.09
N GLU A 381 1.44 2.98 1.22
CA GLU A 381 1.66 1.58 1.57
C GLU A 381 2.13 1.46 3.02
N LYS A 382 1.48 0.58 3.79
CA LYS A 382 1.88 0.22 5.15
C LYS A 382 1.91 -1.29 5.27
N ASP A 383 3.06 -1.85 5.61
CA ASP A 383 3.23 -3.29 5.84
C ASP A 383 2.77 -4.16 4.65
N GLY A 384 2.94 -3.66 3.42
CA GLY A 384 2.49 -4.30 2.18
C GLY A 384 0.99 -4.13 1.84
N LYS A 385 0.25 -3.37 2.64
CA LYS A 385 -1.17 -3.03 2.41
C LYS A 385 -1.25 -1.60 1.86
N PHE A 386 -2.19 -1.33 0.96
CA PHE A 386 -2.35 -0.02 0.32
C PHE A 386 -3.56 0.74 0.86
N TYR A 387 -3.45 2.05 0.90
CA TYR A 387 -4.44 2.99 1.43
C TYR A 387 -4.61 4.12 0.43
N PHE A 388 -5.85 4.44 0.04
CA PHE A 388 -6.10 5.55 -0.87
C PHE A 388 -5.88 6.89 -0.16
N ILE A 389 -5.07 7.77 -0.75
CA ILE A 389 -4.78 9.10 -0.21
C ILE A 389 -5.60 10.13 -0.99
N CYS A 390 -5.31 10.29 -2.28
CA CYS A 390 -5.97 11.25 -3.16
C CYS A 390 -5.73 10.90 -4.63
N PHE A 391 -6.28 11.69 -5.55
CA PHE A 391 -5.89 11.63 -6.95
C PHE A 391 -4.59 12.39 -7.19
N TRP A 392 -3.83 11.97 -8.21
CA TRP A 392 -2.59 12.59 -8.64
C TRP A 392 -2.93 13.63 -9.72
N GLU A 393 -2.86 14.92 -9.35
CA GLU A 393 -3.22 16.06 -10.20
C GLU A 393 -2.01 16.94 -10.50
#